data_AF-A0A3S0K9X4-F1
#
_entry.id   AF-A0A3S0K9X4-F1
#
_cell.length_a   1.000
_cell.length_b   1.000
_cell.length_c   1.000
_cell.angle_alpha   90.00
_cell.angle_beta   90.00
_cell.angle_gamma   90.00
#
_symmetry.space_group_name_H-M   'P 1'
#
loop_
_entity.id
_entity.type
_entity.pdbx_description
1 polymer ?
#
loop_
_entity_poly.entity_id
_entity_poly.type
_entity_poly.pdbx_seq_one_letter_code
_entity_poly.pdbx_strand_id
1 'polypeptide(L)'
;MILPLPEKFDENEIFIIFSTVFALVLMFIVPRRLSAVTIVIIWTFNVFLALLADITISIKPYNFYFTIDHDTHELFDVLLHFATYPTVPYFLVNLYQYKKPRGLKLLSYIIFFAGVAIVLEYTAVQFHVFTYTGWKLYLSFITYLILFAVNIELVNFIGKKHPYKRESTS
;
A
#
# COMPACT_ATOMS: atom_id res chain seq x y z
N MET A 1 -26.02 5.29 0.30
CA MET A 1 -25.77 5.11 1.74
C MET A 1 -24.51 5.89 2.08
N ILE A 2 -24.55 6.71 3.12
CA ILE A 2 -23.36 7.37 3.69
C ILE A 2 -22.66 6.31 4.55
N LEU A 3 -21.34 6.16 4.43
CA LEU A 3 -20.58 5.20 5.24
C LEU A 3 -20.74 5.55 6.73
N PRO A 4 -20.86 4.56 7.63
CA PRO A 4 -20.93 4.82 9.05
C PRO A 4 -19.65 5.54 9.52
N LEU A 5 -19.84 6.53 10.40
CA LEU A 5 -18.74 7.13 11.16
C LEU A 5 -18.41 6.22 12.34
N PRO A 6 -17.15 6.27 12.85
CA PRO A 6 -16.77 5.46 13.98
C PRO A 6 -17.64 5.74 15.19
N GLU A 7 -18.02 4.68 15.91
CA GLU A 7 -18.76 4.83 17.17
C GLU A 7 -17.91 5.57 18.23
N LYS A 8 -16.59 5.41 18.18
CA LYS A 8 -15.62 6.14 19.00
C LYS A 8 -14.43 6.55 18.16
N PHE A 9 -14.03 7.81 18.28
CA PHE A 9 -12.80 8.28 17.69
C PHE A 9 -11.65 8.00 18.67
N ASP A 10 -10.80 7.04 18.34
CA ASP A 10 -9.73 6.50 19.17
C ASP A 10 -8.34 6.59 18.48
N GLU A 11 -7.36 5.90 19.07
CA GLU A 11 -5.97 5.93 18.64
C GLU A 11 -5.77 5.39 17.21
N ASN A 12 -6.63 4.46 16.78
CA ASN A 12 -6.58 3.83 15.47
C ASN A 12 -6.92 4.86 14.38
N GLU A 13 -7.97 5.68 14.55
CA GLU A 13 -8.42 6.61 13.51
C GLU A 13 -7.42 7.76 13.38
N ILE A 14 -6.88 8.22 14.51
CA ILE A 14 -5.83 9.23 14.55
C ILE A 14 -4.59 8.73 13.82
N PHE A 15 -4.18 7.48 14.04
CA PHE A 15 -3.04 6.88 13.36
C PHE A 15 -3.27 6.77 11.85
N ILE A 16 -4.47 6.38 11.41
CA ILE A 16 -4.83 6.29 9.99
C ILE A 16 -4.80 7.67 9.34
N ILE A 17 -5.40 8.69 9.97
CA ILE A 17 -5.37 10.06 9.43
C ILE A 17 -3.93 10.54 9.32
N PHE A 18 -3.15 10.40 10.39
CA PHE A 18 -1.77 10.87 10.42
C PHE A 18 -0.91 10.17 9.37
N SER A 19 -1.00 8.84 9.27
CA SER A 19 -0.26 8.06 8.27
C SER A 19 -0.69 8.40 6.84
N THR A 20 -1.99 8.58 6.60
CA THR A 20 -2.53 9.04 5.29
C THR A 20 -1.94 10.38 4.92
N VAL A 21 -2.08 11.38 5.79
CA VAL A 21 -1.61 12.75 5.54
C VAL A 21 -0.10 12.76 5.33
N PHE A 22 0.65 12.07 6.19
CA PHE A 22 2.09 11.96 6.08
C PHE A 22 2.51 11.34 4.74
N ALA A 23 1.89 10.23 4.34
CA ALA A 23 2.19 9.57 3.07
C ALA A 23 1.87 10.46 1.86
N LEU A 24 0.71 11.14 1.87
CA LEU A 24 0.33 12.07 0.80
C LEU A 24 1.26 13.28 0.73
N VAL A 25 1.63 13.89 1.86
CA VAL A 25 2.61 14.98 1.91
C VAL A 25 3.95 14.53 1.34
N LEU A 26 4.42 13.34 1.71
CA LEU A 26 5.63 12.77 1.11
C LEU A 26 5.52 12.58 -0.40
N MET A 27 4.33 12.24 -0.92
CA MET A 27 4.13 12.13 -2.38
C MET A 27 4.29 13.49 -3.09
N PHE A 28 3.92 14.60 -2.45
CA PHE A 28 4.11 15.94 -3.00
C PHE A 28 5.56 16.42 -2.90
N ILE A 29 6.29 16.03 -1.86
CA ILE A 29 7.70 16.38 -1.67
C ILE A 29 8.61 15.57 -2.60
N VAL A 30 8.34 14.27 -2.75
CA VAL A 30 9.17 13.38 -3.58
C VAL A 30 8.95 13.70 -5.06
N PRO A 31 10.02 13.95 -5.85
CA PRO A 31 9.87 14.27 -7.26
C PRO A 31 9.11 13.18 -8.01
N ARG A 32 8.00 13.55 -8.62
CA ARG A 32 7.17 12.65 -9.42
C ARG A 32 7.92 12.19 -10.67
N ARG A 33 8.04 10.88 -10.85
CA ARG A 33 8.72 10.22 -12.00
C ARG A 33 7.78 9.39 -12.86
N LEU A 34 6.50 9.35 -12.52
CA LEU A 34 5.47 8.55 -13.16
C LEU A 34 4.43 9.44 -13.84
N SER A 35 3.96 9.00 -15.01
CA SER A 35 2.84 9.63 -15.70
C SER A 35 1.55 9.52 -14.86
N ALA A 36 0.59 10.42 -15.08
CA ALA A 36 -0.72 10.34 -14.39
C ALA A 36 -1.41 9.01 -14.62
N VAL A 37 -1.38 8.52 -15.86
CA VAL A 37 -1.97 7.24 -16.25
C VAL A 37 -1.31 6.09 -15.47
N THR A 38 0.02 6.07 -15.39
CA THR A 38 0.75 5.04 -14.65
C THR A 38 0.41 5.07 -13.16
N ILE A 39 0.31 6.26 -12.56
CA ILE A 39 -0.07 6.40 -11.14
C ILE A 39 -1.47 5.84 -10.93
N VAL A 40 -2.45 6.23 -11.74
CA VAL A 40 -3.84 5.75 -11.61
C VAL A 40 -3.90 4.22 -11.74
N ILE A 41 -3.20 3.63 -12.70
CA ILE A 41 -3.17 2.17 -12.87
C ILE A 41 -2.58 1.48 -11.64
N ILE A 42 -1.41 1.93 -11.17
CA ILE A 42 -0.75 1.36 -9.98
C ILE A 42 -1.65 1.54 -8.75
N TRP A 43 -2.25 2.72 -8.60
CA TRP A 43 -3.11 3.04 -7.47
C TRP A 43 -4.31 2.10 -7.40
N THR A 44 -5.12 2.07 -8.47
CA THR A 44 -6.32 1.24 -8.55
C THR A 44 -5.99 -0.24 -8.43
N PHE A 45 -4.87 -0.69 -9.02
CA PHE A 45 -4.40 -2.07 -8.90
C PHE A 45 -4.12 -2.44 -7.44
N ASN A 46 -3.44 -1.57 -6.67
CA ASN A 46 -3.13 -1.86 -5.27
C ASN A 46 -4.35 -1.70 -4.35
N VAL A 47 -5.28 -0.80 -4.65
CA VAL A 47 -6.59 -0.76 -3.96
C VAL A 47 -7.31 -2.09 -4.14
N PHE A 48 -7.38 -2.60 -5.38
CA PHE A 48 -8.00 -3.89 -5.67
C PHE A 48 -7.30 -5.04 -4.93
N LEU A 49 -5.95 -5.08 -4.93
CA LEU A 49 -5.21 -6.10 -4.21
C LEU A 49 -5.41 -6.04 -2.70
N ALA A 50 -5.46 -4.84 -2.11
CA ALA A 50 -5.69 -4.67 -0.68
C ALA A 50 -7.07 -5.21 -0.28
N LEU A 51 -8.12 -4.81 -1.01
CA LEU A 51 -9.48 -5.32 -0.77
C LEU A 51 -9.58 -6.84 -1.01
N LEU A 52 -8.95 -7.35 -2.08
CA LEU A 52 -8.94 -8.78 -2.38
C LEU A 52 -8.23 -9.58 -1.29
N ALA A 53 -7.09 -9.07 -0.79
CA ALA A 53 -6.39 -9.68 0.33
C ALA A 53 -7.31 -9.70 1.54
N ASP A 54 -7.84 -8.56 1.95
CA ASP A 54 -8.72 -8.43 3.12
C ASP A 54 -9.88 -9.43 3.08
N ILE A 55 -10.60 -9.49 1.96
CA ILE A 55 -11.69 -10.46 1.74
C ILE A 55 -11.20 -11.91 1.83
N THR A 56 -10.02 -12.23 1.28
CA THR A 56 -9.51 -13.60 1.22
C THR A 56 -9.02 -14.12 2.57
N ILE A 57 -8.38 -13.28 3.38
CA ILE A 57 -7.74 -13.68 4.65
C ILE A 57 -8.54 -13.30 5.89
N SER A 58 -9.43 -12.31 5.82
CA SER A 58 -10.27 -11.88 6.95
C SER A 58 -11.59 -12.64 7.04
N ILE A 59 -12.19 -13.04 5.90
CA ILE A 59 -13.49 -13.73 5.90
C ILE A 59 -13.37 -15.21 6.29
N LYS A 60 -14.42 -15.73 6.95
CA LYS A 60 -14.55 -17.17 7.25
C LYS A 60 -14.33 -18.03 6.00
N PRO A 61 -13.62 -19.17 6.12
CA PRO A 61 -13.25 -19.86 7.34
C PRO A 61 -11.89 -19.46 7.94
N TYR A 62 -11.13 -18.59 7.28
CA TYR A 62 -9.73 -18.35 7.64
C TYR A 62 -9.57 -17.45 8.86
N ASN A 63 -10.32 -16.33 8.92
CA ASN A 63 -10.31 -15.37 10.04
C ASN A 63 -8.89 -15.10 10.55
N PHE A 64 -7.93 -14.83 9.65
CA PHE A 64 -6.53 -14.72 10.04
C PHE A 64 -6.20 -13.34 10.63
N TYR A 65 -6.91 -12.30 10.22
CA TYR A 65 -6.84 -10.98 10.83
C TYR A 65 -8.14 -10.19 10.62
N PHE A 66 -8.33 -9.14 11.42
CA PHE A 66 -9.41 -8.18 11.28
C PHE A 66 -8.83 -6.76 11.14
N THR A 67 -9.50 -5.97 10.31
CA THR A 67 -9.36 -4.50 10.20
C THR A 67 -10.30 -3.83 11.21
N ILE A 68 -9.87 -2.67 11.73
CA ILE A 68 -10.55 -1.70 12.64
C ILE A 68 -11.77 -2.24 13.39
N ASP A 69 -12.90 -2.42 12.71
CA ASP A 69 -14.10 -3.00 13.32
C ASP A 69 -14.75 -4.09 12.45
N HIS A 70 -15.02 -5.25 13.07
CA HIS A 70 -15.39 -6.49 12.38
C HIS A 70 -16.82 -6.43 11.77
N ASP A 71 -17.69 -5.55 12.27
CA ASP A 71 -19.13 -5.58 11.99
C ASP A 71 -19.63 -4.46 11.08
N THR A 72 -18.88 -3.36 10.91
CA THR A 72 -19.25 -2.27 10.00
C THR A 72 -18.02 -1.78 9.24
N HIS A 73 -18.02 -1.85 7.91
CA HIS A 73 -17.03 -1.15 7.10
C HIS A 73 -17.17 0.36 7.33
N GLU A 74 -16.22 0.91 8.08
CA GLU A 74 -16.24 2.32 8.46
C GLU A 74 -15.56 3.21 7.42
N LEU A 75 -15.78 4.51 7.51
CA LEU A 75 -15.11 5.48 6.65
C LEU A 75 -13.58 5.36 6.70
N PHE A 76 -13.01 4.98 7.86
CA PHE A 76 -11.57 4.85 8.06
C PHE A 76 -10.98 3.63 7.36
N ASP A 77 -11.73 2.54 7.21
CA ASP A 77 -11.32 1.41 6.35
C ASP A 77 -11.19 1.85 4.91
N VAL A 78 -12.13 2.65 4.42
CA VAL A 78 -12.07 3.18 3.05
C VAL A 78 -10.87 4.11 2.90
N LEU A 79 -10.62 4.99 3.87
CA LEU A 79 -9.45 5.88 3.84
C LEU A 79 -8.14 5.07 3.83
N LEU A 80 -8.05 4.05 4.67
CA LEU A 80 -6.90 3.17 4.76
C LEU A 80 -6.64 2.45 3.42
N HIS A 81 -7.65 1.78 2.86
CA HIS A 81 -7.53 0.99 1.63
C HIS A 81 -7.34 1.85 0.36
N PHE A 82 -8.04 2.98 0.26
CA PHE A 82 -8.05 3.79 -0.96
C PHE A 82 -6.99 4.90 -0.97
N ALA A 83 -6.56 5.39 0.20
CA ALA A 83 -5.60 6.48 0.29
C ALA A 83 -4.25 6.04 0.85
N THR A 84 -4.23 5.25 1.92
CA THR A 84 -2.97 4.94 2.63
C THR A 84 -2.21 3.79 1.99
N TYR A 85 -2.85 2.62 1.85
CA TYR A 85 -2.21 1.41 1.33
C TYR A 85 -1.52 1.58 -0.04
N PRO A 86 -2.13 2.25 -1.03
CA PRO A 86 -1.53 2.39 -2.35
C PRO A 86 -0.27 3.27 -2.39
N THR A 87 -0.02 4.06 -1.33
CA THR A 87 1.14 4.97 -1.26
C THR A 87 2.46 4.20 -1.19
N VAL A 88 2.52 3.08 -0.48
CA VAL A 88 3.76 2.30 -0.35
C VAL A 88 4.21 1.71 -1.69
N PRO A 89 3.35 1.00 -2.45
CA PRO A 89 3.65 0.61 -3.83
C PRO A 89 3.99 1.80 -4.73
N TYR A 90 3.31 2.93 -4.58
CA TYR A 90 3.63 4.15 -5.33
C TYR A 90 5.08 4.61 -5.09
N PHE A 91 5.52 4.73 -3.83
CA PHE A 91 6.90 5.15 -3.53
C PHE A 91 7.91 4.16 -4.07
N LEU A 92 7.61 2.87 -3.96
CA LEU A 92 8.43 1.80 -4.52
C LEU A 92 8.59 1.96 -6.03
N VAL A 93 7.51 2.10 -6.79
CA VAL A 93 7.62 2.21 -8.26
C VAL A 93 8.19 3.55 -8.71
N ASN A 94 7.93 4.63 -7.97
CA ASN A 94 8.46 5.96 -8.28
C ASN A 94 9.99 6.00 -8.10
N LEU A 95 10.51 5.44 -7.01
CA LEU A 95 11.95 5.34 -6.77
C LEU A 95 12.61 4.30 -7.70
N TYR A 96 11.89 3.24 -8.05
CA TYR A 96 12.36 2.25 -9.03
C TYR A 96 12.59 2.89 -10.40
N GLN A 97 11.69 3.78 -10.87
CA GLN A 97 11.89 4.50 -12.13
C GLN A 97 13.13 5.41 -12.12
N TYR A 98 13.55 5.90 -10.95
CA TYR A 98 14.76 6.69 -10.81
C TYR A 98 16.03 5.83 -10.82
N LYS A 99 16.10 4.78 -9.98
CA LYS A 99 17.32 3.97 -9.80
C LYS A 99 17.47 2.83 -10.81
N LYS A 100 16.36 2.30 -11.33
CA LYS A 100 16.26 1.13 -12.21
C LYS A 100 17.23 0.00 -11.84
N PRO A 101 17.23 -0.49 -10.59
CA PRO A 101 18.11 -1.58 -10.17
C PRO A 101 17.86 -2.85 -10.99
N ARG A 102 18.91 -3.63 -11.25
CA ARG A 102 18.87 -4.89 -12.01
C ARG A 102 19.59 -6.01 -11.27
N GLY A 103 19.20 -7.26 -11.54
CA GLY A 103 19.80 -8.45 -10.94
C GLY A 103 19.71 -8.43 -9.41
N LEU A 104 20.82 -8.69 -8.72
CA LEU A 104 20.85 -8.75 -7.25
C LEU A 104 20.48 -7.43 -6.56
N LYS A 105 20.71 -6.28 -7.23
CA LYS A 105 20.27 -4.96 -6.73
C LYS A 105 18.74 -4.82 -6.75
N LEU A 106 18.05 -5.51 -7.65
CA LEU A 106 16.59 -5.53 -7.67
C LEU A 106 16.03 -6.35 -6.52
N LEU A 107 16.62 -7.51 -6.24
CA LEU A 107 16.19 -8.36 -5.14
C LEU A 107 16.36 -7.64 -3.79
N SER A 108 17.54 -7.05 -3.54
CA SER A 108 17.78 -6.25 -2.33
C SER A 108 16.85 -5.04 -2.22
N TYR A 109 16.51 -4.41 -3.34
CA TYR A 109 15.52 -3.33 -3.38
C TYR A 109 14.13 -3.79 -2.94
N ILE A 110 13.65 -4.92 -3.47
CA ILE A 110 12.35 -5.49 -3.10
C ILE A 110 12.33 -5.89 -1.63
N ILE A 111 13.39 -6.55 -1.15
CA ILE A 111 13.53 -6.97 0.26
C ILE A 111 13.52 -5.75 1.19
N PHE A 112 14.24 -4.68 0.83
CA PHE A 112 14.25 -3.44 1.61
C PHE A 112 12.85 -2.84 1.74
N PHE A 113 12.12 -2.69 0.64
CA PHE A 113 10.77 -2.15 0.68
C PHE A 113 9.79 -3.07 1.41
N ALA A 114 9.93 -4.40 1.29
CA ALA A 114 9.14 -5.37 2.06
C ALA A 114 9.40 -5.25 3.56
N GLY A 115 10.65 -4.99 3.95
CA GLY A 115 11.00 -4.69 5.34
C GLY A 115 10.33 -3.40 5.83
N VAL A 116 10.37 -2.33 5.03
CA VAL A 116 9.68 -1.06 5.36
C VAL A 116 8.17 -1.29 5.51
N ALA A 117 7.54 -2.03 4.60
CA ALA A 117 6.11 -2.34 4.66
C ALA A 117 5.74 -3.14 5.92
N ILE A 118 6.56 -4.11 6.31
CA ILE A 118 6.37 -4.84 7.57
C ILE A 118 6.48 -3.94 8.79
N VAL A 119 7.46 -3.02 8.82
CA VAL A 119 7.61 -2.11 9.95
C VAL A 119 6.35 -1.23 10.06
N LEU A 120 5.84 -0.72 8.95
CA LEU A 120 4.60 0.06 8.92
C LEU A 120 3.39 -0.76 9.38
N GLU A 121 3.23 -1.98 8.89
CA GLU A 121 2.13 -2.87 9.31
C GLU A 121 2.24 -3.23 10.79
N TYR A 122 3.44 -3.56 11.27
CA TYR A 122 3.68 -3.85 12.68
C TYR A 122 3.35 -2.65 13.57
N THR A 123 3.71 -1.43 13.16
CA THR A 123 3.29 -0.22 13.88
C THR A 123 1.77 -0.07 13.88
N ALA A 124 1.10 -0.31 12.75
CA ALA A 124 -0.36 -0.24 12.67
C ALA A 124 -1.06 -1.27 13.59
N VAL A 125 -0.48 -2.45 13.76
CA VAL A 125 -0.95 -3.46 14.74
C VAL A 125 -0.86 -2.93 16.18
N GLN A 126 0.18 -2.15 16.52
CA GLN A 126 0.30 -1.56 17.86
C GLN A 126 -0.77 -0.51 18.14
N PHE A 127 -1.27 0.17 17.11
CA PHE A 127 -2.38 1.14 17.20
C PHE A 127 -3.75 0.49 16.97
N HIS A 128 -3.85 -0.85 17.05
CA HIS A 128 -5.09 -1.60 16.90
C HIS A 128 -5.81 -1.46 15.54
N VAL A 129 -5.13 -0.90 14.52
CA VAL A 129 -5.67 -0.84 13.15
C VAL A 129 -5.86 -2.23 12.56
N PHE A 130 -4.96 -3.16 12.92
CA PHE A 130 -5.05 -4.57 12.56
C PHE A 130 -4.95 -5.44 13.81
N THR A 131 -5.86 -6.41 13.92
CA THR A 131 -5.82 -7.42 14.98
C THR A 131 -5.53 -8.79 14.37
N TYR A 132 -4.37 -9.36 14.68
CA TYR A 132 -4.00 -10.71 14.23
C TYR A 132 -4.62 -11.77 15.14
N THR A 133 -5.40 -12.66 14.54
CA THR A 133 -6.03 -13.82 15.22
C THR A 133 -5.36 -15.15 14.85
N GLY A 134 -4.72 -15.22 13.69
CA GLY A 134 -3.92 -16.36 13.25
C GLY A 134 -2.88 -16.02 12.18
N TRP A 135 -2.93 -14.80 11.63
CA TRP A 135 -1.94 -14.28 10.72
C TRP A 135 -0.60 -14.06 11.42
N LYS A 136 0.48 -14.30 10.69
CA LYS A 136 1.84 -14.11 11.20
C LYS A 136 2.55 -13.10 10.34
N LEU A 137 3.29 -12.19 10.97
CA LEU A 137 3.98 -11.09 10.29
C LEU A 137 4.92 -11.55 9.16
N TYR A 138 5.52 -12.75 9.27
CA TYR A 138 6.34 -13.29 8.17
C TYR A 138 5.53 -13.65 6.92
N LEU A 139 4.24 -13.96 7.05
CA LEU A 139 3.36 -14.17 5.89
C LEU A 139 3.11 -12.84 5.18
N SER A 140 2.91 -11.74 5.93
CA SER A 140 2.88 -10.40 5.34
C SER A 140 4.16 -10.10 4.57
N PHE A 141 5.33 -10.51 5.09
CA PHE A 141 6.61 -10.31 4.40
C PHE A 141 6.61 -10.92 3.01
N ILE A 142 6.21 -12.20 2.94
CA ILE A 142 6.19 -12.97 1.69
C ILE A 142 5.17 -12.35 0.72
N THR A 143 4.00 -11.94 1.22
CA THR A 143 2.99 -11.23 0.44
C THR A 143 3.55 -9.93 -0.14
N TYR A 144 4.25 -9.11 0.65
CA TYR A 144 4.87 -7.88 0.15
C TYR A 144 5.97 -8.13 -0.87
N LEU A 145 6.79 -9.17 -0.70
CA LEU A 145 7.79 -9.54 -1.72
C LEU A 145 7.13 -9.81 -3.07
N ILE A 146 6.04 -10.57 -3.09
CA ILE A 146 5.27 -10.88 -4.30
C ILE A 146 4.60 -9.62 -4.85
N LEU A 147 3.90 -8.87 -4.00
CA LEU A 147 3.19 -7.65 -4.39
C LEU A 147 4.13 -6.61 -5.01
N PHE A 148 5.32 -6.44 -4.45
CA PHE A 148 6.32 -5.52 -4.96
C PHE A 148 6.97 -6.00 -6.25
N ALA A 149 7.24 -7.30 -6.38
CA ALA A 149 7.70 -7.86 -7.65
C ALA A 149 6.66 -7.62 -8.77
N VAL A 150 5.38 -7.89 -8.49
CA VAL A 150 4.28 -7.68 -9.45
C VAL A 150 4.13 -6.20 -9.83
N ASN A 151 4.21 -5.28 -8.87
CA ASN A 151 4.14 -3.84 -9.15
C ASN A 151 5.30 -3.36 -10.03
N ILE A 152 6.51 -3.89 -9.84
CA ILE A 152 7.67 -3.57 -10.70
C ILE A 152 7.46 -4.09 -12.11
N GLU A 153 6.97 -5.33 -12.26
CA GLU A 153 6.67 -5.87 -13.59
C GLU A 153 5.55 -5.10 -14.29
N LEU A 154 4.51 -4.70 -13.53
CA LEU A 154 3.42 -3.88 -14.05
C LEU A 154 3.93 -2.52 -14.55
N VAL A 155 4.78 -1.82 -13.79
CA VAL A 155 5.33 -0.53 -14.24
C VAL A 155 6.25 -0.70 -15.45
N ASN A 156 7.01 -1.80 -15.53
CA ASN A 156 7.83 -2.13 -16.70
C ASN A 156 6.97 -2.41 -17.93
N PHE A 157 5.85 -3.13 -17.78
CA PHE A 157 4.90 -3.40 -18.85
C PHE A 157 4.25 -2.10 -19.37
N ILE A 158 3.79 -1.23 -18.46
CA ILE A 158 3.20 0.07 -18.83
C ILE A 158 4.26 0.93 -19.53
N GLY A 159 5.48 1.00 -18.99
CA GLY A 159 6.56 1.82 -19.55
C GLY A 159 6.99 1.40 -20.96
N LYS A 160 6.84 0.11 -21.31
CA LYS A 160 7.06 -0.38 -22.68
C LYS A 160 5.99 0.11 -23.67
N LYS A 161 4.74 0.25 -23.23
CA LYS A 161 3.61 0.67 -24.08
C LYS A 161 3.40 2.18 -24.11
N HIS A 162 3.64 2.86 -22.98
CA HIS A 162 3.47 4.30 -22.79
C HIS A 162 4.72 4.89 -22.15
N PRO A 163 5.79 5.12 -22.94
CA PRO A 163 7.01 5.72 -22.41
C PRO A 163 6.71 7.13 -21.90
N TYR A 164 6.94 7.36 -20.61
CA TYR A 164 6.80 8.67 -20.02
C TYR A 164 7.89 9.60 -20.58
N LYS A 165 7.51 10.52 -21.48
CA LYS A 165 8.36 11.66 -21.84
C LYS A 165 8.33 12.61 -20.66
N ARG A 166 9.46 12.70 -19.97
CA ARG A 166 9.69 13.75 -18.97
C ARG A 166 9.70 15.07 -19.73
N GLU A 167 8.69 15.92 -19.53
CA GLU A 167 8.78 17.31 -19.96
C GLU A 167 10.00 17.88 -19.23
N SER A 168 11.04 18.21 -20.00
CA SER A 168 12.18 18.94 -19.50
C SER A 168 11.66 20.31 -19.10
N THR A 169 11.47 20.54 -17.80
CA THR A 169 11.49 21.92 -17.29
C THR A 169 12.91 22.43 -17.50
N SER A 170 13.12 23.06 -18.66
CA SER A 170 14.20 23.98 -18.97
C SER A 170 14.07 25.24 -18.14
#